data_AF-A0A2E2EWZ9-F1
#
_entry.id   AF-A0A2E2EWZ9-F1
#
_cell.length_a   1.000
_cell.length_b   1.000
_cell.length_c   1.000
_cell.angle_alpha   90.00
_cell.angle_beta   90.00
_cell.angle_gamma   90.00
#
_symmetry.space_group_name_H-M   'P 1'
#
loop_
_entity.id
_entity.type
_entity.pdbx_description
1 polymer ?
#
loop_
_entity_poly.entity_id
_entity_poly.type
_entity_poly.pdbx_seq_one_letter_code
_entity_poly.pdbx_strand_id
1 'polypeptide(L)' 'MNSNDKVTKITLIAIAIGIWAIVFQNATAKQDVYVKGGYVNADVSGEVEVSGSVDVDNTVSVSIDEVLGRDDKKYYFNNN' A
#
# COMPACT_ATOMS: atom_id res chain seq x y z
N MET A 1 53.93 -18.16 -3.70
CA MET A 1 52.52 -18.36 -3.27
C MET A 1 52.14 -19.80 -3.56
N ASN A 2 51.83 -20.58 -2.51
CA ASN A 2 51.57 -22.03 -2.62
C ASN A 2 50.30 -22.29 -3.46
N SER A 3 50.27 -23.34 -4.27
CA SER A 3 49.11 -23.69 -5.10
C SER A 3 47.83 -23.86 -4.27
N ASN A 4 47.95 -24.34 -3.04
CA ASN A 4 46.80 -24.50 -2.12
C ASN A 4 46.22 -23.14 -1.68
N ASP A 5 47.04 -22.10 -1.53
CA ASP A 5 46.57 -20.75 -1.20
C ASP A 5 45.82 -20.10 -2.38
N LYS A 6 46.25 -20.41 -3.62
CA LYS A 6 45.55 -19.97 -4.83
C LYS A 6 44.17 -20.60 -4.95
N VAL A 7 44.07 -21.91 -4.73
CA VAL A 7 42.80 -22.65 -4.82
C VAL A 7 41.80 -22.13 -3.78
N THR A 8 42.22 -21.98 -2.51
CA THR A 8 41.36 -21.45 -1.45
C THR A 8 40.82 -20.06 -1.76
N LYS A 9 41.66 -19.15 -2.28
CA LYS A 9 41.23 -17.80 -2.68
C LYS A 9 40.22 -17.82 -3.83
N ILE A 10 40.45 -18.66 -4.84
CA ILE A 10 39.53 -18.80 -5.97
C ILE A 10 38.16 -19.33 -5.51
N THR A 11 38.15 -20.34 -4.63
CA THR A 11 36.91 -20.89 -4.07
C THR A 11 36.13 -19.84 -3.28
N LEU A 12 36.80 -19.03 -2.45
CA LEU A 12 36.15 -17.95 -1.69
C LEU A 12 35.55 -16.88 -2.61
N ILE A 13 36.24 -16.50 -3.67
CA ILE A 13 35.73 -15.53 -4.65
C ILE A 13 34.50 -16.08 -5.36
N ALA A 14 34.50 -17.35 -5.76
CA ALA A 14 33.36 -17.99 -6.40
C ALA A 14 32.12 -18.03 -5.50
N ILE A 15 32.29 -18.33 -4.21
CA ILE A 15 31.20 -18.31 -3.23
C ILE A 15 30.65 -16.88 -3.07
N ALA A 16 31.53 -15.89 -2.95
CA ALA A 16 31.12 -14.49 -2.81
C ALA A 16 30.30 -14.01 -4.02
N ILE A 17 30.73 -14.34 -5.24
CA ILE A 17 30.00 -14.02 -6.46
C ILE A 17 28.65 -14.77 -6.50
N GLY A 18 28.61 -16.04 -6.12
CA GLY A 18 27.39 -16.84 -6.09
C GLY A 18 26.34 -16.27 -5.14
N ILE A 19 26.74 -15.84 -3.95
CA ILE A 19 25.85 -15.17 -2.98
C ILE A 19 25.30 -13.87 -3.58
N TRP A 20 26.17 -13.03 -4.15
CA TRP A 20 25.74 -11.78 -4.77
C TRP A 20 24.79 -11.97 -5.95
N ALA A 21 24.98 -13.00 -6.76
CA ALA A 21 24.09 -13.33 -7.86
C ALA A 21 22.67 -13.67 -7.37
N ILE A 22 22.55 -14.45 -6.28
CA ILE A 22 21.25 -14.80 -5.68
C ILE A 22 20.58 -13.55 -5.10
N VAL A 23 21.33 -12.71 -4.39
CA VAL A 23 20.81 -11.43 -3.85
C VAL A 23 20.30 -10.55 -4.98
N PHE A 24 21.06 -10.41 -6.07
CA PHE A 24 20.68 -9.56 -7.20
C PHE A 24 19.40 -10.05 -7.89
N GLN A 25 19.28 -11.36 -8.11
CA GLN A 25 18.07 -11.99 -8.67
C GLN A 25 16.85 -11.74 -7.78
N ASN A 26 17.00 -11.84 -6.45
CA ASN A 26 15.90 -11.59 -5.52
C ASN A 26 15.56 -10.09 -5.38
N ALA A 27 16.55 -9.19 -5.48
CA ALA A 27 16.32 -7.75 -5.40
C ALA A 27 15.56 -7.18 -6.61
N THR A 28 15.68 -7.80 -7.79
CA THR A 28 14.98 -7.36 -9.01
C THR A 28 13.66 -8.09 -9.26
N ALA A 29 13.36 -9.15 -8.49
CA ALA A 29 12.09 -9.82 -8.56
C ALA A 29 11.01 -8.98 -7.87
N LYS A 30 10.17 -8.29 -8.65
CA LYS A 30 8.92 -7.73 -8.13
C LYS A 30 8.03 -8.90 -7.68
N GLN A 31 7.70 -8.95 -6.39
CA GLN A 31 6.74 -9.91 -5.85
C GLN A 31 5.43 -9.18 -5.58
N ASP A 32 4.36 -9.61 -6.25
CA ASP A 32 3.02 -9.20 -5.89
C ASP A 32 2.57 -10.02 -4.67
N VAL A 33 2.28 -9.33 -3.58
CA VAL A 33 1.86 -9.96 -2.32
C VAL A 33 0.36 -9.74 -2.13
N TYR A 34 -0.37 -10.84 -1.90
CA TYR A 34 -1.82 -10.79 -1.67
C TYR A 34 -2.11 -11.10 -0.20
N VAL A 35 -2.76 -10.16 0.47
CA VAL A 35 -3.23 -10.33 1.86
C VAL A 35 -4.64 -10.94 1.82
N LYS A 36 -4.80 -12.16 2.34
CA LYS A 36 -6.11 -12.82 2.47
C LYS A 36 -6.70 -12.57 3.86
N GLY A 37 -7.32 -11.40 4.02
CA GLY A 37 -7.99 -11.00 5.27
C GLY A 37 -7.08 -10.29 6.28
N GLY A 38 -7.70 -9.62 7.26
CA GLY A 38 -7.03 -8.76 8.24
C GLY A 38 -7.10 -7.28 7.88
N TYR A 39 -6.55 -6.44 8.75
CA TYR A 39 -6.47 -5.00 8.55
C TYR A 39 -5.11 -4.64 7.97
N VAL A 40 -5.11 -3.97 6.82
CA VAL A 40 -3.90 -3.40 6.21
C VAL A 40 -3.93 -1.90 6.46
N ASN A 41 -2.97 -1.40 7.23
CA ASN A 41 -2.74 0.03 7.38
C ASN A 41 -1.69 0.47 6.36
N ALA A 42 -2.14 1.07 5.26
CA ALA A 42 -1.28 1.53 4.17
C ALA A 42 -1.62 2.98 3.79
N ASP A 43 -0.59 3.76 3.52
CA ASP A 43 -0.74 5.07 2.88
C ASP A 43 -0.73 4.86 1.37
N VAL A 44 -1.86 5.14 0.74
CA VAL A 44 -2.06 4.95 -0.70
C VAL A 44 -2.20 6.31 -1.35
N SER A 45 -1.29 6.64 -2.25
CA SER A 45 -1.39 7.82 -3.10
C SER A 45 -1.96 7.42 -4.47
N GLY A 46 -2.93 8.19 -4.95
CA GLY A 46 -3.58 7.95 -6.24
C GLY A 46 -4.94 7.26 -6.13
N GLU A 47 -5.33 6.55 -7.18
CA GLU A 47 -6.62 5.89 -7.30
C GLU A 47 -6.52 4.41 -6.87
N VAL A 48 -7.54 3.93 -6.17
CA VAL A 48 -7.63 2.53 -5.73
C VAL A 48 -8.81 1.88 -6.43
N GLU A 49 -8.52 0.85 -7.24
CA GLU A 49 -9.56 0.03 -7.86
C GLU A 49 -9.99 -1.08 -6.88
N VAL A 50 -11.30 -1.14 -6.61
CA VAL A 50 -11.90 -2.13 -5.71
C VAL A 50 -12.91 -2.97 -6.50
N SER A 51 -12.66 -4.28 -6.59
CA SER A 51 -13.55 -5.23 -7.27
C SER A 51 -14.64 -5.84 -6.37
N GLY A 52 -14.78 -5.31 -5.14
CA GLY A 52 -15.74 -5.77 -4.13
C GLY A 52 -16.53 -4.60 -3.50
N SER A 53 -16.71 -4.63 -2.18
CA SER A 53 -17.40 -3.57 -1.42
C SER A 53 -16.43 -2.70 -0.64
N VAL A 54 -16.71 -1.40 -0.59
CA VAL A 54 -16.09 -0.46 0.35
C VAL A 54 -17.15 -0.06 1.37
N ASP A 55 -16.84 -0.17 2.65
CA ASP A 55 -17.66 0.37 3.74
C ASP A 55 -16.97 1.61 4.30
N VAL A 56 -17.66 2.74 4.28
CA VAL A 56 -17.15 4.03 4.77
C VAL A 56 -18.04 4.50 5.89
N ASP A 57 -17.57 4.33 7.12
CA ASP A 57 -18.23 4.88 8.29
C ASP A 57 -17.83 6.35 8.44
N ASN A 58 -18.67 7.24 7.93
CA ASN A 58 -18.51 8.67 8.13
C ASN A 58 -19.83 9.28 8.64
N THR A 59 -19.75 10.01 9.73
CA THR A 59 -20.90 10.78 10.26
C THR A 59 -20.87 12.18 9.65
N VAL A 60 -21.73 12.43 8.67
CA VAL A 60 -21.94 13.77 8.11
C VAL A 60 -23.08 14.45 8.86
N SER A 61 -22.76 15.46 9.67
CA SER A 61 -23.77 16.34 10.27
C SER A 61 -24.14 17.44 9.27
N VAL A 62 -25.42 17.59 8.97
CA VAL A 62 -25.92 18.61 8.05
C VAL A 62 -26.84 19.56 8.81
N SER A 63 -26.49 20.83 8.85
CA SER A 63 -27.36 21.86 9.41
C SER A 63 -28.34 22.36 8.35
N ILE A 64 -29.60 22.56 8.72
CA ILE A 64 -30.63 23.13 7.83
C ILE A 64 -30.23 24.52 7.30
N ASP A 65 -29.51 25.29 8.11
CA ASP A 65 -28.96 26.60 7.72
C ASP A 65 -27.86 26.49 6.64
N GLU A 66 -27.13 25.37 6.56
CA GLU A 66 -26.11 25.13 5.53
C GLU A 66 -26.73 24.65 4.20
N VAL A 67 -27.86 23.92 4.26
CA VAL A 67 -28.53 23.37 3.07
C VAL A 67 -29.39 24.39 2.36
N LEU A 68 -30.07 25.27 3.11
CA LEU A 68 -31.03 26.20 2.53
C LEU A 68 -30.38 27.40 1.84
N GLY A 69 -29.04 27.47 1.85
CA GLY A 69 -28.32 28.63 1.36
C GLY A 69 -28.63 29.85 2.21
N ARG A 70 -27.81 30.88 2.07
CA ARG A 70 -27.98 32.18 2.74
C ARG A 70 -29.16 32.97 2.13
N ASP A 71 -30.33 32.34 2.02
CA ASP A 71 -31.57 32.95 1.55
C ASP A 71 -32.57 32.78 2.71
N ASP A 72 -32.94 33.89 3.35
CA ASP A 72 -33.70 33.98 4.62
C ASP A 72 -35.15 33.43 4.56
N LYS A 73 -35.43 32.52 3.63
CA LYS A 73 -36.75 31.91 3.41
C LYS A 73 -36.92 30.70 4.32
N LYS A 74 -37.40 30.97 5.53
CA LYS A 74 -37.85 29.94 6.48
C LYS A 74 -39.10 29.25 5.92
N TYR A 75 -38.96 28.00 5.48
CA TYR A 75 -40.09 27.14 5.15
C TYR A 75 -40.63 26.51 6.44
N TYR A 76 -41.83 26.92 6.86
CA TYR A 76 -42.55 26.25 7.95
C TYR A 76 -43.33 25.05 7.39
N PHE A 77 -43.05 23.86 7.88
CA PHE A 77 -43.86 22.67 7.59
C PHE A 77 -45.17 22.76 8.40
N ASN A 78 -46.30 22.87 7.69
CA ASN A 78 -47.62 22.76 8.28
C ASN A 78 -48.11 21.30 8.11
N ASN A 79 -48.12 20.53 9.19
CA ASN A 79 -48.80 19.24 9.23
C ASN A 79 -50.25 19.48 9.66
N ASN A 80 -51.15 19.41 8.69
CA ASN A 80 -52.59 19.46 8.87
C ASN A 80 -53.12 18.14 9.43
#